data_AF-A0A0Z8I2K3-F1
#
_entry.id   AF-A0A0Z8I2K3-F1
#
_cell.length_a   1.000
_cell.length_b   1.000
_cell.length_c   1.000
_cell.angle_alpha   90.00
_cell.angle_beta   90.00
_cell.angle_gamma   90.00
#
_symmetry.space_group_name_H-M   'P 1'
#
loop_
_entity.id
_entity.type
_entity.pdbx_description
1 polymer ?
#
loop_
_entity_poly.entity_id
_entity_poly.type
_entity_poly.pdbx_seq_one_letter_code
_entity_poly.pdbx_strand_id
1 'polypeptide(L)' 'MKILLRKIRLTALYIFLYNLILIISIWLGKVSSKEEFIIAVAGNTVMMGISFVHLHNQVLDEFHGKIEEPSV' A
#
# COMPACT_ATOMS: atom_id res chain seq x y z
N MET A 1 0.21 -17.70 7.80
CA MET A 1 1.34 -16.81 8.19
C MET A 1 2.33 -16.54 7.07
N LYS A 2 2.87 -17.56 6.37
CA LYS A 2 3.82 -17.34 5.25
C LYS A 2 3.22 -16.55 4.07
N ILE A 3 1.93 -16.73 3.79
CA ILE A 3 1.21 -16.04 2.70
C ILE A 3 0.95 -14.57 3.06
N LEU A 4 0.40 -14.29 4.24
CA LEU A 4 0.20 -12.92 4.72
C LEU A 4 1.50 -12.13 4.78
N LEU A 5 2.58 -12.70 5.32
CA LEU A 5 3.87 -12.03 5.34
C LEU A 5 4.38 -11.70 3.92
N ARG A 6 4.13 -12.59 2.95
CA ARG A 6 4.45 -12.34 1.54
C ARG A 6 3.61 -11.20 0.96
N LYS A 7 2.32 -11.15 1.27
CA LYS A 7 1.42 -10.07 0.83
C LYS A 7 1.82 -8.71 1.44
N ILE A 8 2.10 -8.67 2.75
CA ILE A 8 2.60 -7.48 3.45
C ILE A 8 3.88 -6.96 2.77
N ARG A 9 4.85 -7.85 2.50
CA ARG A 9 6.09 -7.50 1.80
C ARG A 9 5.85 -6.96 0.39
N LEU A 10 4.92 -7.56 -0.35
CA LEU A 10 4.58 -7.12 -1.70
C LEU A 10 3.90 -5.74 -1.69
N THR A 11 2.97 -5.49 -0.78
CA THR A 11 2.34 -4.17 -0.61
C THR A 11 3.35 -3.11 -0.20
N ALA A 12 4.27 -3.42 0.73
CA ALA A 12 5.36 -2.52 1.10
C ALA A 12 6.27 -2.20 -0.10
N LEU A 13 6.58 -3.20 -0.94
CA LEU A 13 7.34 -3.00 -2.18
C LEU A 13 6.60 -2.08 -3.17
N TYR A 14 5.29 -2.26 -3.35
CA TYR A 14 4.52 -1.38 -4.24
C TYR A 14 4.48 0.06 -3.74
N ILE A 15 4.29 0.29 -2.44
CA ILE A 15 4.36 1.62 -1.83
C ILE A 15 5.74 2.24 -2.08
N PHE A 16 6.81 1.48 -1.84
CA PHE A 16 8.18 1.94 -2.08
C PHE A 16 8.41 2.35 -3.53
N LEU A 17 8.03 1.48 -4.49
CA LEU A 17 8.21 1.75 -5.92
C LEU A 17 7.43 2.98 -6.37
N TYR A 18 6.19 3.15 -5.90
CA TYR A 18 5.37 4.30 -6.26
C TYR A 18 6.00 5.61 -5.75
N ASN A 19 6.51 5.61 -4.52
CA ASN A 19 7.23 6.75 -3.94
C ASN A 19 8.53 7.06 -4.71
N LEU A 20 9.28 6.03 -5.09
CA LEU A 20 10.50 6.18 -5.88
C LEU A 20 10.20 6.80 -7.26
N ILE A 21 9.15 6.33 -7.95
CA ILE A 21 8.72 6.87 -9.25
C ILE A 21 8.31 8.34 -9.12
N LEU A 22 7.60 8.70 -8.04
CA LEU A 22 7.23 10.09 -7.77
C LEU A 22 8.46 10.98 -7.61
N ILE A 23 9.42 10.57 -6.78
CA ILE A 23 10.68 11.31 -6.57
C ILE A 23 11.43 11.49 -7.89
N ILE A 24 11.54 10.43 -8.70
CA ILE A 24 12.21 10.50 -10.01
C ILE A 24 11.45 11.45 -10.96
N SER A 25 10.11 11.42 -10.94
CA SER A 25 9.27 12.27 -11.80
C SER A 25 9.42 13.75 -11.45
N ILE A 26 9.55 14.07 -10.16
CA ILE A 26 9.87 15.42 -9.68
C ILE A 26 11.29 15.81 -10.09
N TRP A 27 12.26 14.93 -9.89
CA TRP A 27 13.67 15.19 -10.21
C TRP A 27 13.91 15.43 -11.71
N LEU A 28 13.22 14.68 -12.57
CA LEU A 28 13.27 14.85 -14.04
C LEU A 28 12.46 16.07 -14.54
N GLY A 29 11.80 16.82 -13.64
CA GLY A 29 10.97 17.96 -14.01
C GLY A 29 9.69 17.57 -14.77
N LYS A 30 9.29 16.29 -14.75
CA LYS A 30 8.01 15.83 -15.33
C LYS A 30 6.81 16.30 -14.50
N VAL A 31 7.02 16.48 -13.21
CA VAL A 31 6.09 17.17 -12.30
C VAL A 31 6.65 18.57 -12.14
N SER A 32 6.07 19.54 -12.84
CA SER A 32 6.64 20.87 -13.03
C SER A 32 5.79 21.98 -12.43
N SER A 33 4.48 21.74 -12.24
CA SER A 33 3.56 22.69 -11.60
C SER A 33 3.23 22.31 -10.16
N LYS A 34 2.80 23.30 -9.39
CA LYS A 34 2.32 23.10 -8.02
C LYS A 34 1.10 22.17 -8.00
N GLU A 35 0.21 22.31 -8.98
CA GLU A 35 -0.99 21.51 -9.14
C GLU A 35 -0.66 20.05 -9.42
N GLU A 36 0.26 19.77 -10.36
CA GLU A 36 0.76 18.42 -10.65
C GLU A 36 1.39 17.78 -9.40
N PHE A 37 2.18 18.55 -8.64
CA PHE A 37 2.79 18.06 -7.41
C PHE A 37 1.74 17.70 -6.35
N ILE A 38 0.74 18.55 -6.15
CA ILE A 38 -0.36 18.29 -5.20
C ILE A 38 -1.13 17.04 -5.61
N ILE A 39 -1.48 16.89 -6.89
CA ILE A 39 -2.18 15.71 -7.40
C ILE A 39 -1.36 14.44 -7.15
N ALA A 40 -0.05 14.49 -7.41
CA ALA A 40 0.82 13.35 -7.25
C ALA A 40 0.99 12.95 -5.76
N VAL A 41 1.10 13.91 -4.85
CA VAL A 41 1.13 13.66 -3.40
C VAL A 41 -0.21 13.12 -2.91
N ALA A 42 -1.34 13.72 -3.33
CA ALA A 42 -2.68 13.26 -2.95
C ALA A 42 -2.93 11.83 -3.41
N GLY A 43 -2.56 11.49 -4.65
CA GLY A 43 -2.63 10.13 -5.19
C GLY A 43 -1.80 9.14 -4.38
N ASN A 44 -0.59 9.53 -3.96
CA ASN A 44 0.26 8.72 -3.10
C ASN A 44 -0.39 8.45 -1.72
N THR A 45 -0.96 9.48 -1.09
CA THR A 45 -1.68 9.33 0.19
C THR A 45 -2.87 8.39 0.08
N VAL A 46 -3.66 8.49 -0.99
CA VAL A 46 -4.79 7.58 -1.25
C VAL A 46 -4.29 6.14 -1.43
N MET A 47 -3.23 5.94 -2.21
CA MET A 47 -2.65 4.61 -2.44
C MET A 47 -2.08 3.98 -1.16
N MET A 48 -1.47 4.77 -0.28
CA MET A 48 -1.05 4.31 1.06
C MET A 48 -2.26 3.92 1.92
N GLY A 49 -3.32 4.74 1.93
CA GLY A 49 -4.55 4.46 2.68
C GLY A 49 -5.24 3.17 2.24
N ILE A 50 -5.41 2.97 0.93
CA ILE A 50 -5.98 1.74 0.37
C ILE A 50 -5.12 0.53 0.73
N SER A 51 -3.79 0.67 0.61
CA SER A 51 -2.85 -0.40 0.95
C SER A 51 -2.92 -0.78 2.44
N PHE A 52 -3.08 0.20 3.33
CA PHE A 52 -3.24 -0.03 4.76
C PHE A 52 -4.54 -0.75 5.09
N VAL A 53 -5.67 -0.32 4.52
CA VAL A 53 -6.97 -0.98 4.70
C VAL A 53 -6.93 -2.42 4.19
N HIS A 54 -6.32 -2.65 3.02
CA HIS A 54 -6.18 -3.99 2.47
C HIS A 54 -5.35 -4.91 3.36
N LEU A 55 -4.23 -4.41 3.90
CA LEU A 55 -3.44 -5.14 4.88
C LEU A 55 -4.22 -5.42 6.16
N HIS A 56 -4.92 -4.41 6.69
CA HIS A 56 -5.69 -4.53 7.92
C HIS A 56 -6.75 -5.61 7.81
N ASN A 57 -7.51 -5.63 6.71
CA ASN A 57 -8.52 -6.65 6.47
C ASN A 57 -7.89 -8.04 6.31
N GLN A 58 -6.75 -8.16 5.63
CA GLN A 58 -6.06 -9.45 5.51
C GLN A 58 -5.51 -9.98 6.83
N VAL A 59 -5.03 -9.08 7.70
CA VAL A 59 -4.61 -9.44 9.05
C VAL A 59 -5.84 -9.86 9.86
N LEU A 60 -6.93 -9.09 9.81
CA LEU A 60 -8.18 -9.38 10.50
C LEU A 60 -8.76 -10.73 10.09
N ASP A 61 -8.85 -11.02 8.79
CA ASP A 61 -9.34 -12.29 8.24
C ASP A 61 -8.48 -13.47 8.70
N GLU A 62 -7.15 -13.33 8.75
CA GLU A 62 -6.26 -14.40 9.21
C GLU A 62 -6.34 -14.61 10.74
N PHE A 63 -6.69 -13.57 11.51
CA PHE A 63 -6.96 -13.69 12.94
C PHE A 63 -8.36 -14.26 13.22
N HIS A 64 -9.40 -13.80 12.53
CA HIS A 64 -10.78 -14.26 12.72
C HIS A 64 -11.03 -15.67 12.13
N GLY A 65 -10.43 -16.00 10.99
CA GLY A 65 -10.52 -17.34 10.40
C GLY A 65 -9.82 -18.42 11.22
N LYS A 66 -8.98 -18.06 12.21
CA LYS A 66 -8.44 -18.99 13.21
C LYS A 66 -9.38 -19.24 14.41
N ILE A 67 -10.42 -18.42 14.57
CA ILE A 67 -11.38 -18.52 15.69
C ILE A 67 -12.60 -19.37 15.27
N GLU A 68 -12.86 -19.50 13.96
CA GLU A 68 -14.00 -20.22 13.38
C GLU A 68 -13.72 -21.68 12.98
N GLU A 69 -12.74 -22.37 13.56
CA GLU A 69 -12.74 -23.84 13.54
C GLU A 69 -13.48 -24.35 14.80
N PRO A 70 -14.81 -24.57 14.76
CA PRO A 70 -15.44 -25.42 15.76
C PRO A 70 -14.89 -26.83 15.55
N SER A 71 -14.18 -27.31 16.56
CA SER A 71 -13.83 -28.72 16.71
C SER A 71 -15.11 -29.56 16.62
N VAL A 72 -15.30 -30.29 15.52
CA VAL A 72 -16.27 -31.39 15.40
C VAL A 72 -15.49 -32.65 15.07
#